data_AF-L9VJA1-F1
#
_entry.id   AF-L9VJA1-F1
#
_cell.length_a   1.000
_cell.length_b   1.000
_cell.length_c   1.000
_cell.angle_alpha   90.00
_cell.angle_beta   90.00
_cell.angle_gamma   90.00
#
_symmetry.space_group_name_H-M   'P 1'
#
loop_
_entity.id
_entity.type
_entity.pdbx_description
1 polymer ?
#
loop_
_entity_poly.entity_id
_entity_poly.type
_entity_poly.pdbx_seq_one_letter_code
_entity_poly.pdbx_strand_id
1 'polypeptide(L)' 'MILTLLGFALIALGVAGVRYAPAIVAAQHRQGMAPLGDDDGTDLEDADRVRVTKGAGVVLVVVGLVSVAYGSSLI' A
#
# COMPACT_ATOMS: atom_id res chain seq x y z
N MET A 1 9.16 7.41 21.16
CA MET A 1 9.84 8.09 20.03
C MET A 1 9.93 7.21 18.76
N ILE A 2 10.46 5.98 18.85
CA ILE A 2 10.58 5.07 17.69
C ILE A 2 9.22 4.73 17.06
N LEU A 3 8.22 4.36 17.86
CA LEU A 3 6.85 4.05 17.38
C LEU A 3 6.21 5.22 16.62
N THR A 4 6.44 6.45 17.08
CA THR A 4 5.95 7.67 16.44
C THR A 4 6.59 7.89 15.08
N LEU A 5 7.92 7.74 15.00
CA LEU A 5 8.67 7.84 13.72
C LEU A 5 8.24 6.76 12.73
N LEU A 6 8.09 5.51 13.20
CA LEU A 6 7.60 4.41 12.38
C LEU A 6 6.18 4.70 11.87
N GLY A 7 5.31 5.23 12.73
CA GLY A 7 3.95 5.62 12.36
C GLY A 7 3.92 6.66 11.23
N PHE A 8 4.77 7.69 11.31
CA PHE A 8 4.91 8.66 10.22
C PHE A 8 5.44 8.04 8.93
N ALA A 9 6.40 7.12 9.02
CA ALA A 9 6.91 6.41 7.84
C ALA A 9 5.82 5.56 7.17
N LEU A 10 4.99 4.86 7.96
CA LEU A 10 3.87 4.06 7.47
C LEU A 10 2.79 4.94 6.81
N ILE A 11 2.50 6.11 7.38
CA ILE A 11 1.57 7.08 6.77
C ILE A 11 2.11 7.56 5.42
N ALA A 12 3.38 7.98 5.37
CA ALA A 12 4.00 8.46 4.13
C ALA A 12 3.99 7.37 3.05
N LEU A 13 4.35 6.13 3.42
CA LEU A 13 4.34 4.98 2.53
C LEU A 13 2.93 4.64 2.04
N GLY A 14 1.94 4.64 2.94
CA GLY A 14 0.55 4.37 2.59
C GLY A 14 -0.04 5.41 1.64
N VAL A 15 0.21 6.69 1.88
CA VAL A 15 -0.20 7.79 1.00
C VAL A 15 0.48 7.67 -0.38
N ALA A 16 1.79 7.39 -0.40
CA ALA A 16 2.52 7.14 -1.65
C ALA A 16 1.94 5.94 -2.40
N GLY A 17 1.64 4.84 -1.71
CA GLY A 17 1.03 3.64 -2.28
C GLY A 17 -0.34 3.92 -2.91
N VAL A 18 -1.20 4.70 -2.24
CA VAL A 18 -2.51 5.10 -2.80
C VAL A 18 -2.35 5.98 -4.04
N ARG A 19 -1.43 6.94 -3.99
CA ARG A 19 -1.25 7.93 -5.07
C ARG A 19 -0.57 7.34 -6.30
N TYR A 20 0.40 6.46 -6.09
CA TYR A 20 1.19 5.85 -7.16
C TYR A 20 0.73 4.43 -7.54
N ALA A 21 -0.35 3.92 -6.95
CA ALA A 21 -0.92 2.61 -7.27
C ALA A 21 -0.95 2.25 -8.78
N PRO A 22 -1.47 3.11 -9.68
CA PRO A 22 -1.46 2.78 -11.11
C PRO A 22 -0.05 2.67 -11.71
N ALA A 23 0.89 3.50 -11.26
CA ALA A 23 2.29 3.43 -11.71
C ALA A 23 3.01 2.19 -11.15
N ILE A 24 2.69 1.79 -9.91
CA ILE A 24 3.23 0.59 -9.27
C ILE A 24 2.76 -0.65 -10.03
N VAL A 25 1.46 -0.77 -10.31
CA VAL A 25 0.90 -1.90 -11.06
C VAL A 25 1.49 -1.97 -12.48
N ALA A 26 1.61 -0.82 -13.16
CA ALA A 26 2.23 -0.77 -14.49
C ALA A 26 3.74 -1.13 -14.47
N ALA A 27 4.45 -0.85 -13.37
CA ALA A 27 5.83 -1.27 -13.19
C ALA A 27 5.93 -2.79 -12.91
N GLN A 28 5.05 -3.32 -12.06
CA GLN A 28 4.97 -4.76 -11.76
C GLN A 28 4.63 -5.58 -13.00
N HIS A 29 3.72 -5.09 -13.84
CA HIS A 29 3.37 -5.72 -15.12
C HIS A 29 4.58 -5.75 -16.08
N ARG A 30 5.31 -4.63 -16.21
CA ARG A 30 6.54 -4.57 -17.01
C ARG A 30 7.66 -5.48 -16.52
N GLN A 31 7.68 -5.81 -15.24
CA GLN A 31 8.67 -6.70 -14.63
C GLN A 31 8.24 -8.18 -14.67
N GLY A 32 7.09 -8.50 -15.29
CA GLY A 32 6.54 -9.87 -15.28
C GLY A 32 6.17 -10.35 -13.88
N MET A 33 6.07 -9.44 -12.90
CA MET A 33 5.77 -9.73 -11.51
C MET A 33 4.26 -9.62 -11.19
N ALA A 34 3.42 -9.55 -12.22
CA ALA A 34 1.97 -9.67 -12.06
C ALA A 34 1.62 -11.16 -11.88
N PRO A 35 1.33 -11.64 -10.65
CA PRO A 35 1.24 -13.08 -10.37
C PRO A 35 -0.01 -13.76 -10.95
N LEU A 36 -0.94 -12.97 -11.49
CA LEU A 36 -2.27 -13.39 -11.94
C LEU A 36 -2.47 -12.97 -13.41
N GLY A 37 -1.43 -13.13 -14.23
CA GLY A 37 -1.53 -12.97 -15.68
C GLY A 37 -2.34 -14.10 -16.29
N ASP A 38 -3.14 -13.75 -17.30
CA ASP A 38 -3.96 -14.44 -18.32
C ASP A 38 -4.08 -15.99 -18.37
N ASP A 39 -3.22 -16.77 -17.71
CA ASP A 39 -3.16 -18.24 -17.79
C ASP A 39 -4.02 -18.99 -16.75
N ASP A 40 -4.46 -18.37 -15.65
CA ASP A 40 -5.10 -19.09 -14.51
C ASP A 40 -6.59 -18.77 -14.27
N GLY A 41 -7.32 -18.30 -15.30
CA GLY A 41 -8.79 -18.13 -15.25
C GLY A 41 -9.31 -17.10 -14.23
N THR A 42 -8.40 -16.36 -13.59
CA THR A 42 -8.65 -15.27 -12.65
C THR A 42 -8.06 -13.99 -13.24
N ASP A 43 -8.63 -13.54 -14.37
CA ASP A 43 -8.34 -12.23 -14.97
C ASP A 43 -8.78 -11.13 -14.00
N LEU A 44 -7.89 -10.78 -13.07
CA LEU A 44 -8.00 -9.53 -12.34
C LEU A 44 -7.61 -8.43 -13.32
N GLU A 45 -8.63 -7.75 -13.84
CA GLU A 45 -8.46 -6.51 -14.59
C GLU A 45 -7.49 -5.58 -13.86
N ASP A 46 -6.64 -4.88 -14.61
CA ASP A 46 -5.65 -3.97 -14.01
C ASP A 46 -6.29 -2.93 -13.08
N ALA A 47 -7.57 -2.60 -13.31
CA ALA A 47 -8.38 -1.78 -12.42
C ALA A 47 -8.51 -2.36 -10.99
N ASP A 48 -8.74 -3.66 -10.86
CA ASP A 48 -8.85 -4.32 -9.56
C ASP A 48 -7.49 -4.45 -8.87
N ARG A 49 -6.42 -4.70 -9.63
CA ARG A 49 -5.05 -4.68 -9.09
C ARG A 49 -4.73 -3.31 -8.48
N VAL A 50 -5.05 -2.23 -9.20
CA VAL A 50 -4.90 -0.86 -8.69
C VAL A 50 -5.76 -0.63 -7.45
N ARG A 51 -6.98 -1.17 -7.41
CA ARG A 51 -7.88 -1.04 -6.26
C ARG A 51 -7.32 -1.75 -5.01
N VAL A 52 -6.77 -2.94 -5.17
CA VAL A 52 -6.11 -3.69 -4.09
C VAL A 52 -4.87 -2.94 -3.60
N THR A 53 -4.02 -2.43 -4.50
CA THR A 53 -2.84 -1.64 -4.13
C THR A 53 -3.23 -0.37 -3.36
N LYS A 54 -4.28 0.33 -3.79
CA LYS A 54 -4.83 1.47 -3.03
C LYS A 54 -5.34 1.03 -1.66
N GLY A 55 -6.06 -0.10 -1.59
CA GLY A 55 -6.53 -0.68 -0.32
C GLY A 55 -5.39 -0.95 0.66
N ALA A 56 -4.31 -1.59 0.19
CA ALA A 56 -3.12 -1.83 0.99
C ALA A 56 -2.47 -0.52 1.49
N GLY A 57 -2.41 0.50 0.62
CA GLY A 57 -1.93 1.83 1.00
C GLY A 57 -2.79 2.47 2.10
N VAL A 58 -4.13 2.36 2.02
CA VAL A 58 -5.03 2.86 3.07
C VAL A 58 -4.80 2.13 4.39
N VAL A 59 -4.63 0.81 4.38
CA VAL A 59 -4.32 0.03 5.58
C VAL A 59 -3.03 0.52 6.24
N LEU A 60 -1.98 0.77 5.46
CA LEU A 60 -0.72 1.33 5.96
C LEU A 60 -0.91 2.69 6.65
N VAL A 61 -1.73 3.58 6.07
CA VAL A 61 -2.06 4.87 6.70
C VAL A 61 -2.77 4.67 8.03
N VAL A 62 -3.76 3.77 8.09
CA VAL A 62 -4.51 3.49 9.31
C VAL A 62 -3.60 2.93 10.41
N VAL A 63 -2.77 1.94 10.08
CA VAL A 63 -1.80 1.37 11.03
C VAL A 63 -0.80 2.43 11.50
N GLY A 64 -0.34 3.29 10.59
CA GLY A 64 0.55 4.39 10.92
C GLY A 64 -0.09 5.41 11.87
N LEU A 65 -1.35 5.80 11.64
CA LEU A 65 -2.10 6.69 12.54
C LEU A 65 -2.26 6.10 13.94
N VAL A 66 -2.63 4.82 14.04
CA VAL A 66 -2.72 4.10 15.32
C VAL A 66 -1.36 4.07 16.02
N SER A 67 -0.27 3.83 15.28
CA SER A 67 1.08 3.81 15.83
C SER A 67 1.52 5.18 16.35
N VAL A 68 1.19 6.27 15.64
CA VAL A 68 1.46 7.64 16.10
C VAL A 68 0.67 7.94 17.37
N ALA A 69 -0.64 7.67 17.39
CA ALA A 69 -1.51 7.95 18.53
C ALA A 69 -1.09 7.18 19.79
N TYR A 70 -0.74 5.90 19.64
CA TYR A 70 -0.23 5.09 20.73
C TYR A 70 1.14 5.58 21.20
N GLY A 71 2.05 5.85 20.25
CA GLY A 71 3.40 6.32 20.54
C GLY A 71 3.44 7.71 21.19
N SER A 72 2.48 8.59 20.91
CA SER A 72 2.35 9.91 21.53
C SER A 72 1.66 9.87 22.90
N SER A 73 0.82 8.88 23.17
CA SER A 73 0.18 8.69 24.48
C SER A 73 1.13 8.09 25.53
N LEU A 74 2.22 7.48 25.07
CA LEU A 74 3.24 6.85 25.92
C LEU A 74 4.40 7.80 26.29
N ILE A 75 4.52 8.95 25.62
CA ILE A 75 5.56 9.98 25.82
C ILE A 75 5.00 11.06 26.75
#